data_AF-A0A7J6VUT9-F1
#
_entry.id   AF-A0A7J6VUT9-F1
#
_cell.length_a   1.000
_cell.length_b   1.000
_cell.length_c   1.000
_cell.angle_alpha   90.00
_cell.angle_beta   90.00
_cell.angle_gamma   90.00
#
_symmetry.space_group_name_H-M   'P 1'
#
loop_
_entity.id
_entity.type
_entity.pdbx_description
1 polymer ?
#
loop_
_entity_poly.entity_id
_entity_poly.type
_entity_poly.pdbx_seq_one_letter_code
_entity_poly.pdbx_strand_id
1 'polypeptide(L)'
;MSQSISINSLMDITCSTILNVPYDVPKLQEPRIFFNGGLHWVANAKGSPHKSVIICFDIEQKIVREVEVPSPGFVHRCAFISLGVLSGQLCMLSMRYNTGKDRDMGNEGLWSKGLLG
;
A
#
# COMPACT_ATOMS: atom_id res chain seq x y z
N MET A 1 -2.65 11.03 16.33
CA MET A 1 -2.95 12.15 15.43
C MET A 1 -3.81 11.63 14.28
N SER A 2 -4.81 12.39 13.83
CA SER A 2 -5.64 12.00 12.68
C SER A 2 -4.95 12.45 11.38
N GLN A 3 -4.86 11.56 10.38
CA GLN A 3 -4.35 11.92 9.05
C GLN A 3 -5.53 12.24 8.14
N SER A 4 -5.28 13.15 7.21
CA SER A 4 -6.21 13.52 6.16
C SER A 4 -5.55 13.35 4.78
N ILE A 5 -6.38 13.06 3.78
CA ILE A 5 -5.97 13.05 2.37
C ILE A 5 -6.68 14.22 1.71
N SER A 6 -5.90 15.17 1.18
CA SER A 6 -6.42 16.28 0.37
C SER A 6 -6.39 15.89 -1.10
N ILE A 7 -7.51 16.08 -1.78
CA ILE A 7 -7.72 15.83 -3.20
C ILE A 7 -7.88 17.19 -3.86
N ASN A 8 -6.96 17.55 -4.74
CA ASN A 8 -7.00 18.80 -5.49
C ASN A 8 -7.27 18.49 -6.95
N SER A 9 -8.29 19.11 -7.52
CA SER A 9 -8.52 19.10 -8.96
C SER A 9 -7.90 20.35 -9.57
N LEU A 10 -6.98 20.15 -10.50
CA LEU A 10 -6.27 21.23 -11.18
C LEU A 10 -7.13 21.90 -12.26
N MET A 11 -8.21 21.25 -12.69
CA MET A 11 -9.09 21.74 -13.75
C MET A 11 -10.10 22.78 -13.24
N ASP A 12 -10.61 22.61 -12.03
CA ASP A 12 -11.63 23.47 -11.42
C ASP A 12 -11.14 24.15 -10.13
N ILE A 13 -9.87 23.97 -9.76
CA ILE A 13 -9.23 24.55 -8.55
C ILE A 13 -10.02 24.19 -7.29
N THR A 14 -10.70 23.04 -7.29
CA THR A 14 -11.42 22.55 -6.12
C THR A 14 -10.52 21.71 -5.23
N CYS A 15 -10.75 21.81 -3.93
CA CYS A 15 -10.08 21.01 -2.92
C CYS A 15 -11.13 20.28 -2.08
N SER A 16 -10.96 18.97 -1.90
CA SER A 16 -11.77 18.17 -0.98
C SER A 16 -10.85 17.37 -0.06
N THR A 17 -11.30 17.11 1.17
CA THR A 17 -10.48 16.43 2.17
C THR A 17 -11.21 15.24 2.75
N ILE A 18 -10.53 14.10 2.79
CA ILE A 18 -10.97 12.92 3.54
C ILE A 18 -10.32 12.99 4.92
N LEU A 19 -11.15 13.02 5.96
CA LEU A 19 -10.71 13.07 7.35
C LEU A 19 -10.70 11.67 7.96
N ASN A 20 -9.93 11.51 9.03
CA ASN A 20 -9.97 10.32 9.90
C ASN A 20 -9.62 9.00 9.21
N VAL A 21 -8.72 9.05 8.22
CA VAL A 21 -8.19 7.84 7.59
C VAL A 21 -7.51 6.99 8.66
N PRO A 22 -7.90 5.72 8.89
CA PRO A 22 -7.39 4.87 9.98
C PRO A 22 -6.00 4.30 9.69
N TYR A 23 -5.30 4.86 8.72
CA TYR A 23 -3.99 4.42 8.24
C TYR A 23 -2.99 5.55 8.37
N ASP A 24 -1.76 5.19 8.71
CA ASP A 24 -0.64 6.09 8.64
C ASP A 24 0.01 5.99 7.27
N VAL A 25 -0.04 7.08 6.51
CA VAL A 25 0.65 7.15 5.23
C VAL A 25 2.13 7.36 5.53
N PRO A 26 3.03 6.44 5.10
CA PRO A 26 4.45 6.63 5.30
C PRO A 26 4.89 7.95 4.62
N LYS A 27 5.71 8.74 5.32
CA LYS A 27 6.18 10.05 4.84
C LYS A 27 7.09 9.96 3.61
N LEU A 28 7.57 8.76 3.28
CA LEU A 28 8.50 8.53 2.18
C LEU A 28 7.75 8.42 0.85
N GLN A 29 8.38 8.95 -0.19
CA GLN A 29 7.88 9.12 -1.57
C GLN A 29 7.70 7.80 -2.31
N GLU A 30 6.94 6.86 -1.77
CA GLU A 30 6.55 5.71 -2.58
C GLU A 30 5.51 6.12 -3.62
N PRO A 31 5.72 5.77 -4.90
CA PRO A 31 4.78 6.13 -5.95
C PRO A 31 3.44 5.45 -5.67
N ARG A 32 2.37 6.25 -5.71
CA ARG A 32 1.00 5.74 -5.66
C ARG A 32 0.68 5.18 -7.05
N ILE A 33 0.33 3.92 -7.12
CA ILE A 33 0.06 3.23 -8.39
C ILE A 33 -1.40 3.42 -8.78
N PHE A 34 -1.63 4.04 -9.94
CA PHE A 34 -2.97 4.09 -10.51
C PHE A 34 -3.32 2.78 -11.19
N PHE A 35 -4.37 2.12 -10.71
CA PHE A 35 -4.84 0.84 -11.23
C PHE A 35 -6.35 0.73 -11.00
N ASN A 36 -7.11 0.25 -11.98
CA ASN A 36 -8.55 0.02 -11.89
C ASN A 36 -9.37 1.16 -11.25
N GLY A 37 -9.11 2.42 -11.65
CA GLY A 37 -9.84 3.60 -11.14
C GLY A 37 -9.40 4.08 -9.75
N GLY A 38 -8.41 3.46 -9.12
CA GLY A 38 -7.93 3.82 -7.79
C GLY A 38 -6.42 4.03 -7.69
N LEU A 39 -6.00 4.85 -6.72
CA LEU A 39 -4.60 5.00 -6.33
C LEU A 39 -4.27 4.00 -5.22
N HIS A 40 -3.26 3.18 -5.46
CA HIS A 40 -2.85 2.09 -4.56
C HIS A 40 -1.49 2.40 -3.94
N TRP A 41 -1.35 2.22 -2.62
CA TRP A 41 -0.07 2.37 -1.93
C TRP A 41 -0.03 1.56 -0.63
N VAL A 42 1.19 1.38 -0.11
CA VAL A 42 1.43 0.72 1.18
C VAL A 42 1.26 1.74 2.30
N ALA A 43 0.48 1.38 3.32
CA ALA A 43 0.28 2.17 4.52
C ALA A 43 0.46 1.32 5.77
N ASN A 44 0.60 1.95 6.94
CA ASN A 44 0.63 1.23 8.22
C ASN A 44 -0.73 1.38 8.91
N ALA A 45 -1.26 0.30 9.47
CA ALA A 45 -2.48 0.37 10.25
C ALA A 45 -2.24 1.17 11.55
N LYS A 46 -3.14 2.10 11.89
CA LYS A 46 -3.05 2.82 13.18
C LYS A 46 -3.07 1.85 14.35
N GLY A 47 -2.23 2.09 15.35
CA GLY A 47 -2.09 1.22 16.52
C GLY A 47 -1.37 -0.09 16.24
N SER A 48 -0.97 -0.36 15.00
CA SER A 48 -0.11 -1.48 14.60
C SER A 48 0.93 -1.01 13.58
N PRO A 49 1.93 -0.21 14.00
CA PRO A 49 2.96 0.32 13.10
C PRO A 49 3.81 -0.77 12.42
N HIS A 50 3.71 -2.02 12.88
CA HIS A 50 4.37 -3.19 12.31
C HIS A 50 3.49 -3.98 11.33
N LYS A 51 2.26 -3.54 11.08
CA LYS A 51 1.33 -4.14 10.12
C LYS A 51 1.17 -3.20 8.95
N SER A 52 1.90 -3.47 7.87
CA SER A 52 1.69 -2.80 6.60
C SER A 52 0.51 -3.43 5.86
N VAL A 53 -0.32 -2.58 5.28
CA VAL A 53 -1.50 -2.92 4.50
C VAL A 53 -1.43 -2.21 3.16
N ILE A 54 -2.05 -2.79 2.14
CA ILE A 54 -2.25 -2.10 0.86
C ILE A 54 -3.60 -1.41 0.96
N ILE A 55 -3.62 -0.11 0.67
CA ILE A 55 -4.87 0.65 0.59
C ILE A 55 -5.07 1.21 -0.81
N CYS A 56 -6.34 1.35 -1.16
CA CYS A 56 -6.81 1.93 -2.40
C CYS A 56 -7.64 3.18 -2.07
N PHE A 57 -7.28 4.30 -2.69
CA PHE A 57 -8.17 5.45 -2.82
C PHE A 57 -8.94 5.33 -4.11
N ASP A 58 -10.23 5.03 -3.99
CA ASP A 58 -11.18 4.99 -5.11
C ASP A 58 -11.50 6.43 -5.52
N ILE A 59 -11.13 6.80 -6.75
CA ILE A 59 -11.24 8.20 -7.21
C ILE A 59 -12.70 8.59 -7.43
N GLU A 60 -13.51 7.66 -7.95
CA GLU A 60 -14.92 7.91 -8.27
C GLU A 60 -15.74 8.05 -7.00
N GLN A 61 -15.59 7.09 -6.07
CA GLN A 61 -16.34 7.06 -4.82
C GLN A 61 -15.74 7.99 -3.75
N LYS A 62 -14.50 8.46 -3.94
CA LYS A 62 -13.73 9.27 -2.99
C LYS A 62 -13.62 8.61 -1.62
N ILE A 63 -13.38 7.29 -1.59
CA ILE A 63 -13.21 6.51 -0.36
C ILE A 63 -11.83 5.86 -0.31
N VAL A 64 -11.35 5.59 0.91
CA VAL A 64 -10.14 4.79 1.15
C VAL A 64 -10.56 3.42 1.68
N ARG A 65 -10.10 2.35 1.03
CA ARG A 65 -10.37 0.97 1.45
C ARG A 65 -9.09 0.14 1.52
N GLU A 66 -9.07 -0.86 2.39
CA GLU A 66 -8.03 -1.87 2.41
C GLU A 66 -8.21 -2.81 1.21
N VAL A 67 -7.10 -3.19 0.58
CA VAL A 67 -7.09 -4.19 -0.49
C VAL A 67 -6.73 -5.52 0.14
N GLU A 68 -7.56 -6.54 -0.09
CA GLU A 68 -7.29 -7.88 0.41
C GLU A 68 -6.00 -8.42 -0.23
N VAL A 69 -5.06 -8.82 0.62
CA VAL A 69 -3.83 -9.48 0.18
C VAL A 69 -4.05 -10.99 0.26
N PRO A 70 -3.71 -11.77 -0.79
CA PRO A 70 -4.03 -13.19 -0.91
C PRO A 70 -3.56 -14.11 0.21
N SER A 71 -2.72 -13.65 1.15
CA SER A 71 -2.56 -14.38 2.41
C SER A 71 -1.98 -13.55 3.56
N PRO A 72 -2.40 -13.84 4.79
CA PRO A 72 -2.04 -13.10 6.02
C PRO A 72 -0.57 -13.25 6.47
N GLY A 73 0.30 -13.93 5.71
CA GLY A 73 1.73 -14.08 6.02
C GLY A 73 2.71 -13.38 5.07
N PHE A 74 2.20 -12.72 4.02
CA PHE A 74 3.04 -12.21 2.91
C PHE A 74 3.79 -10.92 3.22
N VAL A 75 3.32 -10.18 4.23
CA VAL A 75 3.89 -8.89 4.64
C VAL A 75 4.65 -9.10 5.95
N HIS A 76 5.93 -9.47 5.84
CA HIS A 76 6.78 -9.57 7.01
C HIS A 76 6.97 -8.17 7.63
N ARG A 77 7.02 -8.08 8.96
CA ARG A 77 7.09 -6.83 9.73
C ARG A 77 8.29 -5.94 9.40
N CYS A 78 9.29 -6.49 8.71
CA CYS A 78 10.52 -5.81 8.30
C CYS A 78 10.75 -5.90 6.78
N ALA A 79 9.73 -6.26 5.99
CA ALA A 79 9.85 -6.25 4.55
C ALA A 79 9.62 -4.83 4.02
N PHE A 80 10.50 -4.40 3.13
CA PHE A 80 10.18 -3.29 2.23
C PHE A 80 9.21 -3.82 1.17
N ILE A 81 8.08 -3.13 1.00
CA ILE A 81 7.04 -3.51 0.04
C ILE A 81 6.93 -2.42 -1.00
N SER A 82 7.00 -2.79 -2.27
CA SER A 82 6.71 -1.89 -3.38
C SER A 82 5.57 -2.45 -4.22
N LEU A 83 4.78 -1.56 -4.82
CA LEU A 83 3.70 -1.92 -5.73
C LEU A 83 4.07 -1.56 -7.17
N GLY A 84 3.56 -2.34 -8.11
CA GLY A 84 3.71 -2.07 -9.54
C GLY A 84 2.60 -2.73 -10.34
N VAL A 85 2.57 -2.48 -11.65
CA VAL A 85 1.65 -3.15 -12.57
C VAL A 85 2.48 -4.01 -13.53
N LEU A 86 2.20 -5.30 -13.57
CA LEU A 86 2.82 -6.25 -14.49
C LEU A 86 1.71 -6.95 -15.28
N SER A 87 1.77 -6.87 -16.61
CA SER A 87 0.79 -7.51 -17.51
C SER A 87 -0.67 -7.19 -17.16
N GLY A 88 -0.96 -5.95 -16.78
CA GLY A 88 -2.31 -5.50 -16.41
C GLY A 88 -2.79 -5.98 -15.04
N GLN A 89 -1.89 -6.48 -14.19
CA GLN A 89 -2.22 -6.90 -12.83
C GLN A 89 -1.42 -6.08 -11.81
N LEU A 90 -2.09 -5.65 -10.75
CA LEU A 90 -1.41 -5.02 -9.62
C LEU A 90 -0.56 -6.07 -8.90
N CYS A 91 0.74 -5.85 -8.83
CA CYS A 91 1.70 -6.76 -8.24
C CYS A 91 2.37 -6.12 -7.03
N MET A 92 2.78 -6.97 -6.09
CA MET A 92 3.51 -6.59 -4.90
C MET A 92 4.91 -7.21 -4.94
N LEU A 93 5.93 -6.39 -4.74
CA LEU A 93 7.31 -6.83 -4.51
C LEU A 93 7.61 -6.71 -3.01
N SER A 94 8.10 -7.78 -2.40
CA SER A 94 8.45 -7.83 -0.97
C SER A 94 9.91 -8.18 -0.80
N MET A 95 10.69 -7.28 -0.22
CA MET A 95 12.12 -7.46 0.06
C MET A 95 12.33 -7.52 1.57
N ARG A 96 12.79 -8.67 2.08
CA ARG A 96 13.14 -8.82 3.50
C ARG A 96 14.58 -8.38 3.71
N TYR A 97 14.83 -7.48 4.65
CA TYR A 97 16.18 -7.27 5.14
C TYR A 97 16.58 -8.45 6.03
N ASN A 98 17.68 -9.11 5.72
CA ASN A 98 18.31 -10.07 6.63
C ASN A 98 18.82 -9.31 7.85
N THR A 99 17.98 -9.11 8.86
CA THR A 99 18.48 -8.89 10.21
C THR A 99 19.19 -10.17 10.58
N GLY A 100 20.51 -10.16 10.80
CA GLY A 100 21.38 -11.34 10.90
C GLY A 100 21.08 -12.35 12.03
N LYS A 101 19.85 -12.43 12.53
CA LYS A 101 19.33 -13.39 13.50
C LYS A 101 18.56 -14.57 12.88
N ASP A 102 18.17 -14.52 11.61
CA ASP A 102 17.60 -15.68 10.89
C ASP A 102 18.61 -16.21 9.86
N ARG A 103 19.62 -16.93 10.34
CA ARG A 103 20.37 -17.88 9.52
C ARG A 103 19.67 -19.22 9.66
N ASP A 104 18.60 -19.41 8.90
CA ASP A 104 18.12 -20.71 8.39
C ASP A 104 16.73 -20.53 7.80
N MET A 105 16.69 -20.20 6.51
CA MET A 105 15.79 -20.75 5.49
C MET A 105 15.91 -19.86 4.25
N GLY A 106 16.63 -20.38 3.26
CA GLY A 106 16.69 -19.78 1.94
C GLY A 106 15.30 -19.66 1.34
N ASN A 107 15.01 -18.47 0.81
CA ASN A 107 14.42 -18.22 -0.49
C ASN A 107 14.24 -16.71 -0.63
N GLU A 108 15.11 -16.08 -1.43
CA GLU A 108 14.82 -14.75 -1.99
C GLU A 108 13.62 -14.92 -2.93
N GLY A 109 12.44 -14.63 -2.40
CA GLY A 109 11.18 -14.84 -3.09
C GLY A 109 10.75 -13.62 -3.90
N LEU A 110 11.12 -13.57 -5.18
CA LEU A 110 10.45 -12.69 -6.14
C LEU A 110 9.07 -13.27 -6.46
N TRP A 111 8.04 -12.85 -5.72
CA TRP A 111 6.68 -13.36 -5.92
C TRP A 111 5.79 -12.29 -6.53
N SER A 112 5.59 -12.32 -7.86
CA SER A 112 4.50 -11.57 -8.50
C SER A 112 3.18 -12.32 -8.29
N LYS A 113 2.35 -11.87 -7.35
CA LYS A 113 0.94 -12.26 -7.31
C LYS A 113 0.10 -11.06 -7.71
N GLY A 114 -0.69 -11.24 -8.76
CA GLY A 114 -1.72 -10.29 -9.15
C GLY A 114 -2.74 -10.17 -8.02
N LEU A 115 -2.87 -8.96 -7.47
CA LEU A 115 -4.00 -8.57 -6.63
C LEU A 115 -5.16 -8.32 -7.58
N LEU A 116 -6.25 -9.08 -7.40
CA LEU A 116 -7.51 -8.79 -8.07
C LEU A 116 -8.12 -7.57 -7.38
N GLY A 117 -8.40 -6.53 -8.17
CA GLY A 117 -8.94 -5.25 -7.71
C GLY A 117 -10.45 -5.20 -7.73
#